data_AF-A0AAU4UQY5-F1
#
_entry.id   AF-A0AAU4UQY5-F1
#
_cell.length_a   1.000
_cell.length_b   1.000
_cell.length_c   1.000
_cell.angle_alpha   90.00
_cell.angle_beta   90.00
_cell.angle_gamma   90.00
#
_symmetry.space_group_name_H-M   'P 1'
#
loop_
_entity.id
_entity.type
_entity.pdbx_description
1 polymer ?
#
loop_
_entity_poly.entity_id
_entity_poly.type
_entity_poly.pdbx_seq_one_letter_code
_entity_poly.pdbx_strand_id
1 'polypeptide(L)'
;MPHARSDMSALVRTYLVRHPTELAVVEPLLTALEGVEDPTSRTTMPAHITCSAVVIDRDRRVLHILHRASGLVLAPGGHPEPQDRTLLAAAVREVGEETGIKPGDLCLTPLLGVPIDIDCHDIDARPDKGEPAHRHYDFRFAFCLAEEQPDLVLQDEEVAGAQWLPFADVSSPTLRAKLLESELDGQPQAVNASALIFDDAGRYLLHLRDNYPHIWAPGEFDLPGGGSEPQDGTIEDTVRRELGEEIPDLVVPDLEPFAVAMATGTDGLCVPIQVFAGRWNGDPDRLRLTEGVLLRWFPPEMLHRLRLSASTRDLVLRHASQRTARLGHGPQDTPEQGACLATGDAQTKATVPGPRTGGVPRLAVSADASEIARLRSELILSEPLDEDWLVICRDHLAARLVPGGDARAYVVDAPEGGLAACALALIDAVLPAPRYPKGLAARIQAVATVPGFRRRGYAKAALTALLAHLEGDGVTLYELHASDDSAPLYAALGFKSDPALMRMTRTPSPVRTPAHGTT
;
A
#
# COMPACT_ATOMS: atom_id res chain seq x y z
N MET A 1 -23.15 0.10 11.21
CA MET A 1 -24.13 1.20 11.18
C MET A 1 -25.20 0.74 10.20
N PRO A 2 -26.50 0.86 10.51
CA PRO A 2 -27.52 0.59 9.50
C PRO A 2 -27.26 1.47 8.27
N HIS A 3 -27.56 0.97 7.08
CA HIS A 3 -27.40 1.72 5.84
C HIS A 3 -28.09 3.08 5.97
N ALA A 4 -27.37 4.18 5.75
CA ALA A 4 -27.99 5.48 5.89
C ALA A 4 -29.05 5.64 4.78
N ARG A 5 -30.30 5.93 5.14
CA ARG A 5 -31.40 6.10 4.17
C ARG A 5 -31.13 7.22 3.16
N SER A 6 -30.34 8.21 3.54
CA SER A 6 -29.81 9.24 2.65
C SER A 6 -29.01 8.65 1.50
N ASP A 7 -28.17 7.66 1.77
CA ASP A 7 -27.27 7.06 0.80
C ASP A 7 -28.06 6.18 -0.17
N MET A 8 -29.04 5.42 0.34
CA MET A 8 -29.98 4.65 -0.49
C MET A 8 -30.81 5.58 -1.40
N SER A 9 -31.30 6.70 -0.87
CA SER A 9 -32.05 7.69 -1.66
C SER A 9 -31.18 8.33 -2.74
N ALA A 10 -29.94 8.67 -2.41
CA ALA A 10 -28.97 9.18 -3.37
C ALA A 10 -28.71 8.15 -4.48
N LEU A 11 -28.52 6.87 -4.11
CA LEU A 11 -28.29 5.78 -5.06
C LEU A 11 -29.44 5.62 -6.06
N VAL A 12 -30.69 5.62 -5.59
CA VAL A 12 -31.89 5.56 -6.46
C VAL A 12 -31.96 6.80 -7.36
N ARG A 13 -31.65 7.99 -6.85
CA ARG A 13 -31.66 9.22 -7.66
C ARG A 13 -30.59 9.19 -8.75
N THR A 14 -29.37 8.73 -8.44
CA THR A 14 -28.29 8.54 -9.42
C THR A 14 -28.64 7.48 -10.45
N TYR A 15 -29.30 6.39 -10.03
CA TYR A 15 -29.86 5.39 -10.94
C TYR A 15 -30.87 5.98 -11.92
N LEU A 16 -31.79 6.81 -11.44
CA LEU A 16 -32.82 7.46 -12.25
C LEU A 16 -32.29 8.48 -13.26
N VAL A 17 -31.07 9.00 -13.08
CA VAL A 17 -30.41 9.82 -14.12
C VAL A 17 -30.19 9.00 -15.40
N ARG A 18 -29.87 7.71 -15.28
CA ARG A 18 -29.68 6.78 -16.40
C ARG A 18 -30.98 6.14 -16.87
N HIS A 19 -31.94 5.94 -15.96
CA HIS A 19 -33.22 5.28 -16.23
C HIS A 19 -34.44 6.13 -15.83
N PRO A 20 -34.63 7.32 -16.43
CA PRO A 20 -35.66 8.27 -15.99
C PRO A 20 -37.09 7.74 -16.17
N THR A 21 -37.31 6.81 -17.11
CA THR A 21 -38.61 6.18 -17.37
C THR A 21 -39.07 5.27 -16.25
N GLU A 22 -38.19 4.88 -15.32
CA GLU A 22 -38.49 3.96 -14.22
C GLU A 22 -38.89 4.67 -12.93
N LEU A 23 -39.01 6.00 -12.95
CA LEU A 23 -39.43 6.78 -11.78
C LEU A 23 -40.72 6.23 -11.16
N ALA A 24 -41.73 5.91 -11.97
CA ALA A 24 -43.00 5.37 -11.48
C ALA A 24 -42.86 4.00 -10.79
N VAL A 25 -41.84 3.22 -11.15
CA VAL A 25 -41.58 1.90 -10.55
C VAL A 25 -40.92 2.05 -9.18
N VAL A 26 -39.98 2.99 -9.03
CA VAL A 26 -39.21 3.18 -7.80
C VAL A 26 -39.74 4.30 -6.89
N GLU A 27 -40.75 5.07 -7.31
CA GLU A 27 -41.38 6.11 -6.49
C GLU A 27 -41.92 5.58 -5.14
N PRO A 28 -42.56 4.40 -5.06
CA PRO A 28 -42.98 3.87 -3.77
C PRO A 28 -41.79 3.50 -2.86
N LEU A 29 -40.65 3.09 -3.43
CA LEU A 29 -39.41 2.87 -2.69
C LEU A 29 -38.85 4.20 -2.15
N LEU A 30 -38.79 5.25 -2.98
CA LEU A 30 -38.39 6.58 -2.52
C LEU A 30 -39.26 7.09 -1.37
N THR A 31 -40.58 6.86 -1.46
CA THR A 31 -41.53 7.18 -0.38
C THR A 31 -41.21 6.37 0.89
N ALA A 32 -40.92 5.08 0.76
CA ALA A 32 -40.56 4.23 1.90
C ALA A 32 -39.25 4.67 2.57
N LEU A 33 -38.28 5.18 1.80
CA LEU A 33 -37.00 5.68 2.30
C LEU A 33 -37.13 6.98 3.12
N GLU A 34 -38.24 7.71 2.99
CA GLU A 34 -38.58 8.87 3.85
C GLU A 34 -39.23 8.44 5.18
N GLY A 35 -39.62 7.17 5.30
CA GLY A 35 -40.26 6.59 6.48
C GLY A 35 -39.32 6.27 7.64
N VAL A 36 -39.90 5.68 8.70
CA VAL A 36 -39.17 5.29 9.92
C VAL A 36 -38.77 3.82 9.97
N GLU A 37 -39.42 2.97 9.19
CA GLU A 37 -39.16 1.53 9.13
C GLU A 37 -37.89 1.22 8.34
N ASP A 38 -37.15 0.20 8.75
CA ASP A 38 -35.90 -0.19 8.10
C ASP A 38 -36.20 -0.85 6.74
N PRO A 39 -35.88 -0.20 5.60
CA PRO A 39 -36.22 -0.73 4.28
C PRO A 39 -35.42 -1.98 3.93
N THR A 40 -34.34 -2.31 4.63
CA THR A 40 -33.54 -3.53 4.37
C THR A 40 -33.95 -4.72 5.23
N SER A 41 -34.87 -4.52 6.19
CA SER A 41 -35.36 -5.62 7.02
C SER A 41 -36.37 -6.48 6.25
N ARG A 42 -36.15 -7.79 6.24
CA ARG A 42 -37.11 -8.79 5.71
C ARG A 42 -38.50 -8.75 6.36
N THR A 43 -38.64 -8.10 7.52
CA THR A 43 -39.94 -7.94 8.22
C THR A 43 -40.70 -6.70 7.77
N THR A 44 -40.08 -5.83 6.98
CA THR A 44 -40.69 -4.59 6.50
C THR A 44 -41.62 -4.91 5.33
N MET A 45 -42.87 -4.47 5.46
CA MET A 45 -43.98 -4.80 4.57
C MET A 45 -44.67 -3.52 4.10
N PRO A 46 -45.26 -3.49 2.89
CA PRO A 46 -45.42 -4.61 1.95
C PRO A 46 -44.20 -4.83 1.03
N ALA A 47 -43.08 -4.15 1.27
CA ALA A 47 -41.88 -4.29 0.45
C ALA A 47 -40.61 -3.96 1.24
N HIS A 48 -39.49 -4.55 0.82
CA HIS A 48 -38.16 -4.29 1.36
C HIS A 48 -37.07 -4.49 0.29
N ILE A 49 -35.85 -4.09 0.60
CA ILE A 49 -34.69 -4.08 -0.29
C ILE A 49 -33.94 -5.41 -0.22
N THR A 50 -33.55 -5.90 -1.40
CA THR A 50 -32.58 -6.99 -1.61
C THR A 50 -31.46 -6.50 -2.51
N CYS A 51 -30.36 -7.25 -2.58
CA CYS A 51 -29.18 -6.89 -3.38
C CYS A 51 -28.65 -8.10 -4.14
N SER A 52 -28.33 -7.91 -5.41
CA SER A 52 -27.79 -8.96 -6.28
C SER A 52 -26.54 -8.52 -7.02
N ALA A 53 -25.68 -9.47 -7.35
CA ALA A 53 -24.44 -9.26 -8.10
C ALA A 53 -24.57 -9.77 -9.54
N VAL A 54 -24.50 -8.84 -10.49
CA VAL A 54 -24.41 -9.14 -11.93
C VAL A 54 -22.93 -9.27 -12.28
N VAL A 55 -22.37 -10.48 -12.09
CA VAL A 55 -20.97 -10.77 -12.39
C VAL A 55 -20.81 -11.09 -13.87
N ILE A 56 -19.97 -10.31 -14.57
CA ILE A 56 -19.74 -10.38 -16.00
C ILE A 56 -18.33 -10.94 -16.25
N ASP A 57 -18.23 -11.97 -17.08
CA ASP A 57 -16.94 -12.51 -17.52
C ASP A 57 -16.37 -11.80 -18.77
N ARG A 58 -15.15 -12.20 -19.16
CA ARG A 58 -14.44 -11.65 -20.33
C ARG A 58 -15.16 -11.87 -21.67
N ASP A 59 -16.11 -12.81 -21.73
CA ASP A 59 -16.88 -13.16 -22.93
C ASP A 59 -18.28 -12.51 -22.94
N ARG A 60 -18.55 -11.55 -22.05
CA ARG A 60 -19.86 -10.89 -21.88
C ARG A 60 -20.99 -11.86 -21.53
N ARG A 61 -20.69 -12.81 -20.64
CA ARG A 61 -21.67 -13.68 -20.00
C ARG A 61 -21.86 -13.28 -18.54
N VAL A 62 -23.08 -13.43 -18.06
CA VAL A 62 -23.49 -13.12 -16.69
C VAL A 62 -23.68 -14.41 -15.90
N LEU A 63 -23.07 -14.47 -14.72
CA LEU A 63 -23.26 -15.57 -13.78
C LEU A 63 -24.70 -15.60 -13.27
N HIS A 64 -25.33 -16.76 -13.41
CA HIS A 64 -26.63 -17.06 -12.82
C HIS A 64 -26.55 -18.33 -11.99
N ILE A 65 -27.30 -18.36 -10.90
CA ILE A 65 -27.51 -19.51 -10.04
C ILE A 65 -28.91 -20.08 -10.20
N LEU A 66 -29.06 -21.39 -10.02
CA LEU A 66 -30.34 -22.06 -9.88
C LEU A 66 -30.74 -22.07 -8.40
N HIS A 67 -31.58 -21.12 -8.00
CA HIS A 67 -31.98 -20.96 -6.61
C HIS A 67 -32.98 -22.05 -6.20
N ARG A 68 -32.66 -22.83 -5.16
CA ARG A 68 -33.43 -24.01 -4.76
C ARG A 68 -34.83 -23.68 -4.28
N ALA A 69 -34.98 -22.61 -3.53
CA ALA A 69 -36.25 -22.31 -2.88
C ALA A 69 -37.29 -21.71 -3.83
N SER A 70 -36.86 -21.06 -4.92
CA SER A 70 -37.76 -20.53 -5.97
C SER A 70 -37.80 -21.40 -7.23
N GLY A 71 -36.78 -22.21 -7.47
CA GLY A 71 -36.60 -22.96 -8.73
C GLY A 71 -36.25 -22.07 -9.93
N LEU A 72 -35.91 -20.80 -9.69
CA LEU A 72 -35.61 -19.81 -10.73
C LEU A 72 -34.10 -19.72 -11.01
N VAL A 73 -33.77 -19.26 -12.22
CA VAL A 73 -32.41 -18.91 -12.64
C VAL A 73 -32.23 -17.41 -12.48
N LEU A 74 -31.44 -16.99 -11.50
CA LEU A 74 -31.29 -15.60 -11.06
C LEU A 74 -29.81 -15.23 -10.91
N ALA A 75 -29.50 -13.94 -10.87
CA ALA A 75 -28.19 -13.49 -10.41
C ALA A 75 -28.02 -13.84 -8.92
N PRO A 76 -26.80 -14.13 -8.45
CA PRO A 76 -26.52 -14.32 -7.03
C PRO A 76 -26.95 -13.10 -6.20
N GLY A 77 -27.57 -13.29 -5.04
CA GLY A 77 -28.12 -12.19 -4.27
C GLY A 77 -29.05 -12.57 -3.13
N GLY A 78 -29.27 -11.62 -2.22
CA GLY A 78 -30.02 -11.84 -0.99
C GLY A 78 -30.34 -10.57 -0.22
N HIS A 79 -30.66 -10.72 1.07
CA HIS A 79 -31.03 -9.62 1.96
C HIS A 79 -29.77 -8.97 2.55
N PRO A 80 -29.71 -7.62 2.65
CA PRO A 80 -28.65 -6.97 3.40
C PRO A 80 -28.65 -7.39 4.87
N GLU A 81 -27.46 -7.63 5.41
CA GLU A 81 -27.26 -8.02 6.80
C GLU A 81 -26.71 -6.85 7.66
N PRO A 82 -26.86 -6.87 9.00
CA PRO A 82 -26.46 -5.73 9.85
C PRO A 82 -24.96 -5.35 9.82
N GLN A 83 -24.09 -6.23 9.31
CA GLN A 83 -22.66 -6.00 9.18
C GLN A 83 -22.29 -5.42 7.81
N ASP A 84 -23.18 -5.52 6.83
CA ASP A 84 -23.01 -4.91 5.51
C ASP A 84 -22.98 -3.39 5.65
N ARG A 85 -21.89 -2.78 5.18
CA ARG A 85 -21.72 -1.32 5.27
C ARG A 85 -22.55 -0.59 4.21
N THR A 86 -22.72 -1.20 3.04
CA THR A 86 -23.44 -0.67 1.88
C THR A 86 -24.25 -1.78 1.21
N LEU A 87 -25.24 -1.41 0.40
CA LEU A 87 -25.98 -2.37 -0.43
C LEU A 87 -25.07 -3.11 -1.42
N LEU A 88 -24.05 -2.42 -1.93
CA LEU A 88 -23.02 -3.04 -2.77
C LEU A 88 -22.20 -4.09 -2.00
N ALA A 89 -21.85 -3.80 -0.74
CA ALA A 89 -21.15 -4.77 0.11
C ALA A 89 -22.00 -6.03 0.38
N ALA A 90 -23.32 -5.87 0.54
CA ALA A 90 -24.25 -6.99 0.63
C ALA A 90 -24.20 -7.85 -0.64
N ALA A 91 -24.30 -7.25 -1.83
CA ALA A 91 -24.19 -8.00 -3.09
C ALA A 91 -22.85 -8.75 -3.24
N VAL A 92 -21.74 -8.15 -2.80
CA VAL A 92 -20.40 -8.78 -2.80
C VAL A 92 -20.32 -9.94 -1.80
N ARG A 93 -20.96 -9.84 -0.63
CA ARG A 93 -21.06 -10.94 0.33
C ARG A 93 -21.86 -12.10 -0.26
N GLU A 94 -23.07 -11.82 -0.76
CA GLU A 94 -23.98 -12.84 -1.29
C GLU A 94 -23.35 -13.65 -2.42
N VAL A 95 -22.68 -13.01 -3.39
CA VAL A 95 -22.00 -13.75 -4.45
C VAL A 95 -20.87 -14.63 -3.93
N GLY A 96 -20.16 -14.19 -2.89
CA GLY A 96 -19.12 -14.98 -2.25
C GLY A 96 -19.68 -16.18 -1.49
N GLU A 97 -20.79 -16.01 -0.79
CA GLU A 97 -21.47 -17.08 -0.05
C GLU A 97 -22.08 -18.12 -0.99
N GLU A 98 -22.79 -17.70 -2.04
CA GLU A 98 -23.51 -18.60 -2.94
C GLU A 98 -22.61 -19.31 -3.96
N THR A 99 -21.47 -18.70 -4.34
CA THR A 99 -20.65 -19.17 -5.48
C THR A 99 -19.16 -19.34 -5.19
N GLY A 100 -18.68 -18.87 -4.03
CA GLY A 100 -17.27 -18.94 -3.64
C GLY A 100 -16.36 -17.90 -4.31
N ILE A 101 -16.90 -17.01 -5.16
CA ILE A 101 -16.15 -15.93 -5.80
C ILE A 101 -15.71 -14.93 -4.74
N LYS A 102 -14.41 -14.62 -4.66
CA LYS A 102 -13.91 -13.71 -3.64
C LYS A 102 -14.10 -12.27 -4.09
N PRO A 103 -14.22 -11.30 -3.15
CA PRO A 103 -14.25 -9.88 -3.48
C PRO A 103 -13.07 -9.45 -4.37
N GLY A 104 -11.87 -9.98 -4.11
CA GLY A 104 -10.67 -9.70 -4.91
C GLY A 104 -10.68 -10.24 -6.34
N ASP A 105 -11.67 -11.06 -6.71
CA ASP A 105 -11.89 -11.54 -8.07
C ASP A 105 -12.86 -10.64 -8.85
N LEU A 106 -13.39 -9.59 -8.22
CA LEU A 106 -14.40 -8.70 -8.77
C LEU A 106 -13.84 -7.27 -8.91
N CYS A 107 -14.09 -6.66 -10.06
CA CYS A 107 -13.83 -5.26 -10.35
C CYS A 107 -15.13 -4.50 -10.50
N LEU A 108 -15.17 -3.26 -9.99
CA LEU A 108 -16.26 -2.34 -10.33
C LEU A 108 -16.27 -2.04 -11.83
N THR A 109 -17.48 -1.90 -12.36
CA THR A 109 -17.70 -1.38 -13.72
C THR A 109 -17.63 0.15 -13.73
N PRO A 110 -17.58 0.79 -14.92
CA PRO A 110 -17.73 2.25 -15.05
C PRO A 110 -19.03 2.84 -14.51
N LEU A 111 -19.93 2.00 -13.96
CA LEU A 111 -21.12 2.44 -13.23
C LEU A 111 -20.81 2.91 -11.80
N LEU A 112 -19.55 2.80 -11.33
CA LEU A 112 -19.06 3.36 -10.06
C LEU A 112 -19.90 2.92 -8.84
N GLY A 113 -20.29 1.66 -8.82
CA GLY A 113 -21.10 1.10 -7.72
C GLY A 113 -22.57 1.54 -7.71
N VAL A 114 -23.05 2.22 -8.76
CA VAL A 114 -24.48 2.47 -8.96
C VAL A 114 -25.12 1.23 -9.62
N PRO A 115 -26.28 0.74 -9.14
CA PRO A 115 -26.94 -0.44 -9.71
C PRO A 115 -27.14 -0.32 -11.22
N ILE A 116 -26.95 -1.42 -11.96
CA ILE A 116 -27.33 -1.48 -13.37
C ILE A 116 -28.85 -1.62 -13.52
N ASP A 117 -29.53 -2.21 -12.53
CA ASP A 117 -30.96 -2.47 -12.53
C ASP A 117 -31.49 -2.37 -11.09
N ILE A 118 -32.67 -1.77 -10.91
CA ILE A 118 -33.45 -1.86 -9.67
C ILE A 118 -34.76 -2.56 -10.04
N ASP A 119 -34.85 -3.84 -9.75
CA ASP A 119 -35.99 -4.67 -10.12
C ASP A 119 -37.03 -4.69 -9.01
N CYS A 120 -38.30 -4.54 -9.36
CA CYS A 120 -39.42 -4.62 -8.41
C CYS A 120 -40.28 -5.83 -8.76
N HIS A 121 -40.23 -6.87 -7.93
CA HIS A 121 -40.93 -8.12 -8.18
C HIS A 121 -41.68 -8.63 -6.96
N ASP A 122 -42.77 -9.36 -7.22
CA ASP A 122 -43.60 -9.98 -6.20
C ASP A 122 -42.95 -11.26 -5.66
N ILE A 123 -43.09 -11.48 -4.36
CA ILE A 123 -42.72 -12.69 -3.64
C ILE A 123 -43.99 -13.33 -3.13
N ASP A 124 -44.17 -14.60 -3.50
CA ASP A 124 -45.31 -15.41 -3.05
C ASP A 124 -45.29 -15.57 -1.52
N ALA A 125 -46.49 -15.59 -0.94
CA ALA A 125 -46.63 -15.87 0.49
C ALA A 125 -46.06 -17.26 0.82
N ARG A 126 -45.34 -17.35 1.94
CA ARG A 126 -44.89 -18.62 2.54
C ARG A 126 -45.55 -18.80 3.90
N PRO A 127 -46.77 -19.36 3.96
CA PRO A 127 -47.51 -19.54 5.21
C PRO A 127 -46.77 -20.41 6.22
N ASP A 128 -45.96 -21.36 5.75
CA ASP A 128 -45.09 -22.23 6.54
C ASP A 128 -43.99 -21.46 7.31
N LYS A 129 -43.58 -20.30 6.79
CA LYS A 129 -42.61 -19.39 7.44
C LYS A 129 -43.27 -18.16 8.07
N GLY A 130 -44.60 -18.05 8.00
CA GLY A 130 -45.34 -16.88 8.48
C GLY A 130 -45.09 -15.61 7.66
N GLU A 131 -44.69 -15.77 6.39
CA GLU A 131 -44.30 -14.66 5.52
C GLU A 131 -45.44 -14.35 4.53
N PRO A 132 -46.08 -13.16 4.62
CA PRO A 132 -47.12 -12.78 3.68
C PRO A 132 -46.53 -12.48 2.29
N ALA A 133 -47.40 -12.44 1.27
CA ALA A 133 -47.00 -11.95 -0.04
C ALA A 133 -46.52 -10.50 0.06
N HIS A 134 -45.41 -10.20 -0.57
CA HIS A 134 -44.73 -8.91 -0.48
C HIS A 134 -43.92 -8.64 -1.75
N ARG A 135 -43.18 -7.54 -1.79
CA ARG A 135 -42.31 -7.19 -2.92
C ARG A 135 -40.86 -7.00 -2.49
N HIS A 136 -39.96 -7.36 -3.38
CA HIS A 136 -38.56 -6.98 -3.28
C HIS A 136 -38.27 -5.81 -4.22
N TYR A 137 -37.48 -4.85 -3.74
CA TYR A 137 -36.72 -3.94 -4.57
C TYR A 137 -35.28 -4.44 -4.61
N ASP A 138 -34.93 -5.16 -5.67
CA ASP A 138 -33.65 -5.81 -5.83
C ASP A 138 -32.65 -4.89 -6.55
N PHE A 139 -31.65 -4.43 -5.80
CA PHE A 139 -30.57 -3.58 -6.28
C PHE A 139 -29.48 -4.44 -6.91
N ARG A 140 -29.39 -4.43 -8.24
CA ARG A 140 -28.45 -5.26 -8.99
C ARG A 140 -27.20 -4.48 -9.35
N PHE A 141 -26.06 -4.85 -8.77
CA PHE A 141 -24.77 -4.21 -9.01
C PHE A 141 -23.95 -5.00 -10.03
N ALA A 142 -23.39 -4.30 -11.03
CA ALA A 142 -22.59 -4.95 -12.07
C ALA A 142 -21.09 -4.95 -11.73
N PHE A 143 -20.48 -6.12 -11.86
CA PHE A 143 -19.05 -6.36 -11.64
C PHE A 143 -18.45 -7.05 -12.87
N CYS A 144 -17.19 -6.76 -13.18
CA CYS A 144 -16.40 -7.58 -14.11
C CYS A 144 -15.49 -8.52 -13.32
N LEU A 145 -15.22 -9.72 -13.83
CA LEU A 145 -14.17 -10.57 -13.27
C LEU A 145 -12.79 -9.94 -13.46
N ALA A 146 -12.02 -9.86 -12.37
CA ALA A 146 -10.64 -9.37 -12.38
C ALA A 146 -9.74 -10.22 -13.28
N GLU A 147 -9.95 -11.53 -13.30
CA GLU A 147 -9.22 -12.50 -14.14
C GLU A 147 -10.20 -13.36 -14.97
N GLU A 148 -9.79 -14.57 -15.34
CA GLU A 148 -10.66 -15.57 -15.98
C GLU A 148 -11.69 -16.13 -14.98
N GLN A 149 -12.64 -16.94 -15.47
CA GLN A 149 -13.66 -17.54 -14.62
C GLN A 149 -13.02 -18.39 -13.50
N PRO A 150 -13.34 -18.13 -12.22
CA PRO A 150 -12.85 -18.95 -11.13
C PRO A 150 -13.61 -20.29 -11.06
N ASP A 151 -13.01 -21.27 -10.39
CA ASP A 151 -13.72 -22.47 -9.99
C ASP A 151 -14.81 -22.11 -8.97
N LEU A 152 -16.07 -22.37 -9.31
CA LEU A 152 -17.21 -22.08 -8.45
C LEU A 152 -17.35 -23.13 -7.34
N VAL A 153 -17.55 -22.66 -6.13
CA VAL A 153 -17.90 -23.49 -4.97
C VAL A 153 -19.29 -23.09 -4.53
N LEU A 154 -20.28 -23.87 -4.95
CA LEU A 154 -21.68 -23.54 -4.72
C LEU A 154 -22.09 -23.88 -3.29
N GLN A 155 -22.90 -23.01 -2.67
CA GLN A 155 -23.55 -23.30 -1.42
C GLN A 155 -24.73 -24.26 -1.65
N ASP A 156 -24.55 -25.53 -1.32
CA ASP A 156 -25.52 -26.58 -1.61
C ASP A 156 -26.89 -26.37 -0.94
N GLU A 157 -26.98 -25.60 0.15
CA GLU A 157 -28.24 -25.30 0.83
C GLU A 157 -29.19 -24.42 0.00
N GLU A 158 -28.67 -23.47 -0.77
CA GLU A 158 -29.47 -22.45 -1.48
C GLU A 158 -29.35 -22.56 -2.99
N VAL A 159 -28.22 -23.09 -3.48
CA VAL A 159 -27.90 -23.18 -4.90
C VAL A 159 -27.89 -24.63 -5.37
N ALA A 160 -28.59 -24.90 -6.48
CA ALA A 160 -28.64 -26.21 -7.12
C ALA A 160 -27.74 -26.33 -8.36
N GLY A 161 -27.18 -25.21 -8.83
CA GLY A 161 -26.31 -25.16 -10.00
C GLY A 161 -25.99 -23.72 -10.39
N ALA A 162 -25.01 -23.54 -11.26
CA ALA A 162 -24.62 -22.24 -11.80
C ALA A 162 -24.37 -22.33 -13.32
N GLN A 163 -24.62 -21.23 -14.02
CA GLN A 163 -24.41 -21.12 -15.46
C GLN A 163 -24.04 -19.69 -15.85
N TRP A 164 -23.25 -19.57 -16.92
CA TRP A 164 -22.88 -18.28 -17.52
C TRP A 164 -23.73 -18.03 -18.77
N LEU A 165 -24.59 -17.02 -18.71
CA LEU A 165 -25.52 -16.68 -19.80
C LEU A 165 -25.02 -15.47 -20.59
N PRO A 166 -24.90 -15.54 -21.93
CA PRO A 166 -24.68 -14.34 -22.75
C PRO A 166 -25.72 -13.26 -22.44
N PHE A 167 -25.38 -11.98 -22.63
CA PHE A 167 -26.31 -10.88 -22.35
C PHE A 167 -27.69 -11.07 -22.98
N ALA A 168 -27.76 -11.60 -24.20
CA ALA A 168 -29.01 -11.85 -24.92
C ALA A 168 -29.91 -12.95 -24.28
N ASP A 169 -29.34 -13.81 -23.45
CA ASP A 169 -30.01 -14.96 -22.84
C ASP A 169 -30.31 -14.77 -21.35
N VAL A 170 -29.90 -13.62 -20.76
CA VAL A 170 -30.21 -13.26 -19.37
C VAL A 170 -31.72 -13.30 -19.15
N SER A 171 -32.17 -13.99 -18.09
CA SER A 171 -33.58 -14.32 -17.87
C SER A 171 -34.46 -13.07 -17.63
N SER A 172 -34.00 -12.16 -16.78
CA SER A 172 -34.69 -10.90 -16.49
C SER A 172 -34.77 -9.99 -17.73
N PRO A 173 -35.98 -9.61 -18.19
CA PRO A 173 -36.13 -8.73 -19.35
C PRO A 173 -35.55 -7.33 -19.15
N THR A 174 -35.70 -6.75 -17.96
CA THR A 174 -35.20 -5.39 -17.64
C THR A 174 -33.68 -5.38 -17.60
N LEU A 175 -33.07 -6.32 -16.87
CA LEU A 175 -31.63 -6.46 -16.80
C LEU A 175 -31.02 -6.76 -18.18
N ARG A 176 -31.64 -7.67 -18.94
CA ARG A 176 -31.19 -8.00 -20.30
C ARG A 176 -31.16 -6.78 -21.21
N ALA A 177 -32.23 -5.97 -21.23
CA ALA A 177 -32.29 -4.76 -22.03
C ALA A 177 -31.14 -3.80 -21.66
N LYS A 178 -30.93 -3.57 -20.36
CA LYS A 178 -29.89 -2.65 -19.85
C LYS A 178 -28.48 -3.15 -20.16
N LEU A 179 -28.23 -4.46 -20.05
CA LEU A 179 -26.95 -5.06 -20.43
C LEU A 179 -26.66 -4.91 -21.93
N LEU A 180 -27.66 -5.11 -22.78
CA LEU A 180 -27.53 -4.97 -24.24
C LEU A 180 -27.33 -3.51 -24.68
N GLU A 181 -27.91 -2.56 -23.95
CA GLU A 181 -27.73 -1.11 -24.18
C GLU A 181 -26.45 -0.56 -23.54
N SER A 182 -25.86 -1.29 -22.58
CA SER A 182 -24.63 -0.88 -21.92
C SER A 182 -23.39 -1.05 -22.79
N GLU A 183 -22.36 -0.24 -22.52
CA GLU A 183 -21.01 -0.39 -23.10
C GLU A 183 -20.14 -1.41 -22.36
N LEU A 184 -20.73 -2.24 -21.49
CA LEU A 184 -20.00 -3.26 -20.74
C LEU A 184 -19.53 -4.38 -21.67
N ASP A 185 -18.20 -4.54 -21.74
CA ASP A 185 -17.51 -5.51 -22.59
C ASP A 185 -16.91 -6.68 -21.80
N GLY A 186 -17.11 -6.70 -20.48
CA GLY A 186 -16.59 -7.73 -19.58
C GLY A 186 -15.11 -7.56 -19.24
N GLN A 187 -14.46 -6.51 -19.74
CA GLN A 187 -13.08 -6.20 -19.38
C GLN A 187 -13.04 -5.31 -18.13
N PRO A 188 -12.16 -5.57 -17.16
CA PRO A 188 -11.86 -4.62 -16.10
C PRO A 188 -11.32 -3.32 -16.69
N GLN A 189 -11.99 -2.22 -16.34
CA GLN A 189 -11.59 -0.89 -16.74
C GLN A 189 -11.09 -0.13 -15.50
N ALA A 190 -10.10 0.74 -15.71
CA ALA A 190 -9.63 1.59 -14.63
C ALA A 190 -10.69 2.64 -14.30
N VAL A 191 -11.24 2.55 -13.10
CA VAL A 191 -12.18 3.54 -12.54
C VAL A 191 -11.52 4.42 -11.48
N ASN A 192 -10.23 4.20 -11.21
CA ASN A 192 -9.41 5.03 -10.34
C ASN A 192 -8.18 5.51 -11.08
N ALA A 193 -7.64 6.65 -10.67
CA ALA A 193 -6.46 7.23 -11.29
C ALA A 193 -5.48 7.78 -10.25
N SER A 194 -4.18 7.66 -10.53
CA SER A 194 -3.13 8.19 -9.66
C SER A 194 -2.02 8.86 -10.45
N ALA A 195 -1.37 9.86 -9.84
CA ALA A 195 -0.28 10.60 -10.45
C ALA A 195 1.08 10.18 -9.88
N LEU A 196 1.93 9.64 -10.74
CA LEU A 196 3.34 9.37 -10.48
C LEU A 196 4.16 10.60 -10.90
N ILE A 197 4.48 11.45 -9.92
CA ILE A 197 5.13 12.73 -10.18
C ILE A 197 6.61 12.63 -9.88
N PHE A 198 7.44 13.09 -10.81
CA PHE A 198 8.89 13.02 -10.71
C PHE A 198 9.58 14.33 -11.07
N ASP A 199 10.80 14.51 -10.58
CA ASP A 199 11.64 15.66 -10.92
C ASP A 199 12.87 15.28 -11.77
N ASP A 200 13.65 16.29 -12.14
CA ASP A 200 14.88 16.14 -12.93
C ASP A 200 16.03 15.53 -12.14
N ALA A 201 15.97 15.60 -10.81
CA ALA A 201 16.92 14.94 -9.92
C ALA A 201 16.64 13.43 -9.77
N GLY A 202 15.57 12.92 -10.41
CA GLY A 202 15.21 11.50 -10.36
C GLY A 202 14.44 11.10 -9.10
N ARG A 203 13.91 12.06 -8.35
CA ARG A 203 13.10 11.85 -7.15
C ARG A 203 11.62 11.75 -7.53
N TYR A 204 10.84 11.16 -6.63
CA TYR A 204 9.41 10.93 -6.77
C TYR A 204 8.66 11.59 -5.62
N LEU A 205 7.57 12.27 -5.96
CA LEU A 205 6.74 12.97 -5.01
C LEU A 205 5.75 11.97 -4.42
N LEU A 206 5.88 11.67 -3.13
CA LEU A 206 4.98 10.76 -2.44
C LEU A 206 4.13 11.51 -1.42
N HIS A 207 2.88 11.09 -1.31
CA HIS A 207 1.85 11.62 -0.42
C HIS A 207 1.67 10.66 0.76
N LEU A 208 1.95 11.12 1.98
CA LEU A 208 1.63 10.40 3.20
C LEU A 208 0.14 10.59 3.52
N ARG A 209 -0.63 9.51 3.40
CA ARG A 209 -2.07 9.53 3.64
C ARG A 209 -2.39 9.67 5.13
N ASP A 210 -3.58 10.16 5.42
CA ASP A 210 -4.14 10.17 6.78
C ASP A 210 -4.18 8.74 7.36
N ASN A 211 -4.22 8.64 8.69
CA ASN A 211 -4.26 7.34 9.37
C ASN A 211 -5.67 7.01 9.88
N TYR A 212 -6.64 6.96 8.96
CA TYR A 212 -8.02 6.62 9.27
C TYR A 212 -8.37 5.17 8.86
N PRO A 213 -9.08 4.38 9.69
CA PRO A 213 -9.29 2.95 9.41
C PRO A 213 -10.11 2.63 8.14
N HIS A 214 -10.76 3.62 7.54
CA HIS A 214 -11.72 3.44 6.44
C HIS A 214 -11.25 4.06 5.12
N ILE A 215 -10.03 4.62 5.08
CA ILE A 215 -9.44 5.14 3.84
C ILE A 215 -8.50 4.10 3.24
N TRP A 216 -8.14 4.30 1.98
CA TRP A 216 -7.12 3.51 1.31
C TRP A 216 -5.74 3.75 1.93
N ALA A 217 -4.97 2.68 2.16
CA ALA A 217 -3.56 2.72 2.60
C ALA A 217 -3.30 3.70 3.77
N PRO A 218 -3.99 3.54 4.91
CA PRO A 218 -3.95 4.52 5.99
C PRO A 218 -2.58 4.60 6.65
N GLY A 219 -2.04 5.82 6.75
CA GLY A 219 -0.72 6.08 7.31
C GLY A 219 0.46 5.56 6.47
N GLU A 220 0.22 5.25 5.19
CA GLU A 220 1.26 4.87 4.23
C GLU A 220 1.56 6.01 3.25
N PHE A 221 2.75 5.99 2.68
CA PHE A 221 3.09 6.80 1.52
C PHE A 221 2.54 6.15 0.26
N ASP A 222 1.86 6.94 -0.56
CA ASP A 222 1.35 6.50 -1.86
C ASP A 222 1.43 7.62 -2.91
N LEU A 223 0.98 7.33 -4.12
CA LEU A 223 0.74 8.32 -5.16
C LEU A 223 -0.56 9.09 -4.84
N PRO A 224 -0.61 10.42 -5.06
CA PRO A 224 -1.86 11.18 -4.99
C PRO A 224 -2.84 10.74 -6.08
N GLY A 225 -4.13 10.78 -5.78
CA GLY A 225 -5.18 10.33 -6.68
C GLY A 225 -6.33 9.61 -5.97
N GLY A 226 -7.37 9.29 -6.74
CA GLY A 226 -8.62 8.78 -6.22
C GLY A 226 -9.51 8.11 -7.26
N GLY A 227 -10.78 7.94 -6.90
CA GLY A 227 -11.79 7.27 -7.72
C GLY A 227 -12.46 8.23 -8.69
N SER A 228 -12.97 7.70 -9.80
CA SER A 228 -13.76 8.50 -10.74
C SER A 228 -15.08 8.92 -10.09
N GLU A 229 -15.53 10.11 -10.44
CA GLU A 229 -16.84 10.63 -10.06
C GLU A 229 -17.72 10.85 -11.31
N PRO A 230 -19.06 10.93 -11.17
CA PRO A 230 -19.96 11.08 -12.32
C PRO A 230 -19.71 12.30 -13.22
N GLN A 231 -19.04 13.34 -12.72
CA GLN A 231 -18.65 14.51 -13.51
C GLN A 231 -17.36 14.31 -14.32
N ASP A 232 -16.58 13.27 -14.04
CA ASP A 232 -15.32 13.02 -14.74
C ASP A 232 -15.64 12.44 -16.12
N GLY A 233 -15.26 13.15 -17.19
CA GLY A 233 -15.50 12.71 -18.56
C GLY A 233 -14.52 11.62 -19.03
N THR A 234 -13.32 11.59 -18.42
CA THR A 234 -12.24 10.65 -18.72
C THR A 234 -11.46 10.31 -17.46
N ILE A 235 -10.69 9.22 -17.49
CA ILE A 235 -9.80 8.84 -16.37
C ILE A 235 -8.66 9.85 -16.16
N GLU A 236 -8.32 10.64 -17.18
CA GLU A 236 -7.39 11.77 -17.04
C GLU A 236 -8.04 12.93 -16.28
N ASP A 237 -9.32 13.23 -16.56
CA ASP A 237 -10.06 14.23 -15.79
C ASP A 237 -10.14 13.85 -14.31
N THR A 238 -10.31 12.55 -14.00
CA THR A 238 -10.25 12.04 -12.62
C THR A 238 -8.94 12.38 -11.94
N VAL A 239 -7.77 12.02 -12.51
CA VAL A 239 -6.49 12.34 -11.85
C VAL A 239 -6.25 13.85 -11.73
N ARG A 240 -6.73 14.64 -12.69
CA ARG A 240 -6.59 16.11 -12.64
C ARG A 240 -7.47 16.74 -11.57
N ARG A 241 -8.71 16.26 -11.41
CA ARG A 241 -9.61 16.68 -10.32
C ARG A 241 -9.01 16.31 -8.98
N GLU A 242 -8.62 15.05 -8.79
CA GLU A 242 -8.04 14.54 -7.54
C GLU A 242 -6.78 15.31 -7.14
N LEU A 243 -5.85 15.57 -8.09
CA LEU A 243 -4.70 16.43 -7.82
C LEU A 243 -5.09 17.86 -7.42
N GLY A 244 -6.10 18.43 -8.08
CA GLY A 244 -6.58 19.78 -7.78
C GLY A 244 -7.32 19.86 -6.45
N GLU A 245 -7.95 18.77 -6.01
CA GLU A 245 -8.62 18.66 -4.72
C GLU A 245 -7.60 18.45 -3.61
N GLU A 246 -6.76 17.41 -3.68
CA GLU A 246 -5.74 17.04 -2.68
C GLU A 246 -4.61 18.09 -2.56
N ILE A 247 -4.15 18.62 -3.71
CA ILE A 247 -2.95 19.47 -3.81
C ILE A 247 -3.22 20.65 -4.77
N PRO A 248 -4.08 21.62 -4.42
CA PRO A 248 -4.58 22.64 -5.35
C PRO A 248 -3.53 23.52 -6.04
N ASP A 249 -2.35 23.66 -5.43
CA ASP A 249 -1.26 24.48 -5.96
C ASP A 249 -0.31 23.70 -6.90
N LEU A 250 -0.51 22.39 -7.04
CA LEU A 250 0.32 21.52 -7.87
C LEU A 250 -0.20 21.47 -9.30
N VAL A 251 0.53 22.12 -10.21
CA VAL A 251 0.22 22.09 -11.64
C VAL A 251 1.23 21.20 -12.35
N VAL A 252 0.76 20.05 -12.84
CA VAL A 252 1.52 19.14 -13.70
C VAL A 252 0.90 19.20 -15.10
N PRO A 253 1.47 20.01 -16.01
CA PRO A 253 0.85 20.25 -17.32
C PRO A 253 0.77 18.97 -18.15
N ASP A 254 1.87 18.21 -18.17
CA ASP A 254 2.01 17.00 -18.96
C ASP A 254 1.84 15.78 -18.04
N LEU A 255 0.66 15.15 -18.14
CA LEU A 255 0.37 13.85 -17.55
C LEU A 255 0.19 12.85 -18.69
N GLU A 256 1.02 11.81 -18.71
CA GLU A 256 0.98 10.77 -19.73
C GLU A 256 0.58 9.43 -19.11
N PRO A 257 -0.32 8.64 -19.74
CA PRO A 257 -0.61 7.28 -19.29
C PRO A 257 0.67 6.45 -19.19
N PHE A 258 0.96 5.92 -18.01
CA PHE A 258 2.16 5.13 -17.77
C PHE A 258 1.86 3.64 -17.64
N ALA A 259 0.89 3.28 -16.79
CA ALA A 259 0.55 1.89 -16.53
C ALA A 259 -0.81 1.74 -15.84
N VAL A 260 -1.35 0.53 -15.86
CA VAL A 260 -2.44 0.13 -14.98
C VAL A 260 -1.86 -0.69 -13.82
N ALA A 261 -2.20 -0.31 -12.60
CA ALA A 261 -1.80 -0.99 -11.38
C ALA A 261 -3.01 -1.64 -10.72
N MET A 262 -2.84 -2.87 -10.25
CA MET A 262 -3.90 -3.58 -9.54
C MET A 262 -3.75 -3.31 -8.05
N ALA A 263 -4.85 -2.95 -7.40
CA ALA A 263 -4.88 -2.70 -5.98
C ALA A 263 -6.18 -3.25 -5.37
N THR A 264 -6.25 -3.34 -4.05
CA THR A 264 -7.41 -3.85 -3.34
C THR A 264 -8.12 -2.71 -2.62
N GLY A 265 -9.40 -2.51 -2.94
CA GLY A 265 -10.25 -1.51 -2.33
C GLY A 265 -10.56 -1.79 -0.86
N THR A 266 -11.17 -0.84 -0.17
CA THR A 266 -11.57 -0.99 1.24
C THR A 266 -12.74 -1.95 1.45
N ASP A 267 -13.47 -2.24 0.38
CA ASP A 267 -14.50 -3.27 0.24
C ASP A 267 -13.93 -4.66 -0.14
N GLY A 268 -12.61 -4.76 -0.35
CA GLY A 268 -11.92 -5.97 -0.77
C GLY A 268 -11.98 -6.22 -2.28
N LEU A 269 -12.62 -5.33 -3.07
CA LEU A 269 -12.68 -5.45 -4.52
C LEU A 269 -11.31 -5.26 -5.16
N CYS A 270 -11.14 -5.86 -6.33
CA CYS A 270 -10.03 -5.56 -7.20
C CYS A 270 -10.27 -4.23 -7.90
N VAL A 271 -9.28 -3.35 -7.88
CA VAL A 271 -9.38 -2.01 -8.44
C VAL A 271 -8.20 -1.77 -9.39
N PRO A 272 -8.43 -1.78 -10.70
CA PRO A 272 -7.48 -1.29 -11.67
C PRO A 272 -7.35 0.23 -11.54
N ILE A 273 -6.13 0.71 -11.33
CA ILE A 273 -5.79 2.13 -11.20
C ILE A 273 -4.95 2.55 -12.40
N GLN A 274 -5.45 3.52 -13.19
CA GLN A 274 -4.66 4.13 -14.25
C GLN A 274 -3.64 5.09 -13.64
N VAL A 275 -2.36 4.76 -13.76
CA VAL A 275 -1.25 5.61 -13.31
C VAL A 275 -0.82 6.51 -14.46
N PHE A 276 -0.81 7.81 -14.20
CA PHE A 276 -0.27 8.84 -15.09
C PHE A 276 1.09 9.30 -14.57
N ALA A 277 2.09 9.39 -15.44
CA ALA A 277 3.39 9.96 -15.08
C ALA A 277 3.47 11.42 -15.51
N GLY A 278 4.03 12.27 -14.64
CA GLY A 278 4.20 13.68 -14.95
C GLY A 278 5.43 14.30 -14.30
N ARG A 279 5.99 15.31 -14.97
CA ARG A 279 7.21 15.98 -14.53
C ARG A 279 6.89 17.28 -13.77
N TRP A 280 7.47 17.44 -12.59
CA TRP A 280 7.38 18.68 -11.82
C TRP A 280 8.64 18.89 -10.97
N ASN A 281 9.19 20.12 -10.98
CA ASN A 281 10.48 20.45 -10.34
C ASN A 281 10.34 21.46 -9.18
N GLY A 282 9.13 21.61 -8.62
CA GLY A 282 8.90 22.58 -7.56
C GLY A 282 9.25 22.07 -6.16
N ASP A 283 8.97 22.93 -5.19
CA ASP A 283 9.23 22.70 -3.77
C ASP A 283 7.93 22.23 -3.08
N PRO A 284 7.86 20.96 -2.63
CA PRO A 284 6.63 20.42 -2.05
C PRO A 284 6.26 21.05 -0.71
N ASP A 285 7.24 21.61 0.01
CA ASP A 285 6.99 22.30 1.29
C ASP A 285 6.22 23.63 1.10
N ARG A 286 6.04 24.09 -0.15
CA ARG A 286 5.25 25.27 -0.50
C ARG A 286 3.84 24.95 -0.99
N LEU A 287 3.54 23.67 -1.22
CA LEU A 287 2.22 23.25 -1.68
C LEU A 287 1.26 23.17 -0.50
N ARG A 288 0.03 23.62 -0.69
CA ARG A 288 -1.05 23.35 0.25
C ARG A 288 -1.56 21.93 0.04
N LEU A 289 -1.65 21.18 1.13
CA LEU A 289 -2.39 19.92 1.20
C LEU A 289 -3.74 20.19 1.86
N THR A 290 -4.80 19.69 1.24
CA THR A 290 -6.17 19.69 1.76
C THR A 290 -6.54 18.32 2.34
N GLU A 291 -5.95 17.25 1.80
CA GLU A 291 -6.05 15.87 2.25
C GLU A 291 -4.65 15.32 2.54
N GLY A 292 -4.56 14.42 3.53
CA GLY A 292 -3.34 13.77 3.96
C GLY A 292 -2.39 14.64 4.78
N VAL A 293 -1.20 14.09 5.07
CA VAL A 293 -0.33 14.56 6.15
C VAL A 293 0.92 15.26 5.64
N LEU A 294 1.53 14.75 4.57
CA LEU A 294 2.83 15.21 4.10
C LEU A 294 3.01 14.90 2.61
N LEU A 295 3.59 15.84 1.89
CA LEU A 295 4.12 15.63 0.55
C LEU A 295 5.64 15.78 0.56
N ARG A 296 6.38 14.81 0.01
CA ARG A 296 7.85 14.85 0.05
C ARG A 296 8.49 14.16 -1.14
N TRP A 297 9.61 14.71 -1.59
CA TRP A 297 10.50 14.07 -2.56
C TRP A 297 11.28 12.92 -1.95
N PHE A 298 11.25 11.76 -2.60
CA PHE A 298 12.08 10.61 -2.26
C PHE A 298 12.81 10.08 -3.48
N PRO A 299 14.12 9.83 -3.39
CA PRO A 299 14.82 9.10 -4.43
C PRO A 299 14.48 7.59 -4.35
N PRO A 300 14.53 6.84 -5.47
CA PRO A 300 14.13 5.42 -5.51
C PRO A 300 14.83 4.54 -4.48
N GLU A 301 16.10 4.80 -4.18
CA GLU A 301 16.88 4.07 -3.19
C GLU A 301 16.35 4.23 -1.76
N MET A 302 15.51 5.23 -1.46
CA MET A 302 14.93 5.42 -0.13
C MET A 302 13.60 4.67 0.06
N LEU A 303 12.97 4.17 -1.01
CA LEU A 303 11.62 3.59 -0.93
C LEU A 303 11.54 2.39 0.02
N HIS A 304 12.61 1.60 0.16
CA HIS A 304 12.64 0.46 1.08
C HIS A 304 12.50 0.85 2.57
N ARG A 305 12.69 2.14 2.91
CA ARG A 305 12.57 2.67 4.29
C ARG A 305 11.20 3.24 4.61
N LEU A 306 10.37 3.46 3.60
CA LEU A 306 9.05 4.04 3.78
C LEU A 306 8.02 2.94 4.02
N ARG A 307 6.94 3.27 4.73
CA ARG A 307 5.72 2.45 4.71
C ARG A 307 4.98 2.78 3.42
N LEU A 308 5.05 1.88 2.46
CA LEU A 308 4.32 1.94 1.19
C LEU A 308 3.99 0.53 0.74
N SER A 309 2.94 0.39 -0.06
CA SER A 309 2.56 -0.86 -0.70
C SER A 309 3.67 -1.37 -1.64
N ALA A 310 3.73 -2.69 -1.82
CA ALA A 310 4.68 -3.29 -2.76
C ALA A 310 4.40 -2.83 -4.21
N SER A 311 3.13 -2.72 -4.59
CA SER A 311 2.73 -2.26 -5.93
C SER A 311 3.20 -0.83 -6.23
N THR A 312 3.02 0.11 -5.28
CA THR A 312 3.51 1.48 -5.43
C THR A 312 5.02 1.53 -5.52
N ARG A 313 5.73 0.73 -4.71
CA ARG A 313 7.20 0.64 -4.78
C ARG A 313 7.65 0.16 -6.16
N ASP A 314 7.06 -0.90 -6.67
CA ASP A 314 7.43 -1.52 -7.94
C ASP A 314 7.11 -0.60 -9.13
N LEU A 315 6.00 0.15 -9.07
CA LEU A 315 5.66 1.19 -10.04
C LEU A 315 6.76 2.25 -10.16
N VAL A 316 7.20 2.80 -9.03
CA VAL A 316 8.23 3.84 -8.99
C VAL A 316 9.57 3.30 -9.49
N LEU A 317 9.98 2.11 -9.05
CA LEU A 317 11.22 1.48 -9.50
C LEU A 317 11.20 1.17 -11.01
N ARG A 318 10.07 0.65 -11.52
CA ARG A 318 9.87 0.41 -12.95
C ARG A 318 9.96 1.70 -13.74
N HIS A 319 9.29 2.76 -13.32
CA HIS A 319 9.37 4.06 -13.99
C HIS A 319 10.79 4.63 -13.98
N ALA A 320 11.49 4.56 -12.84
CA ALA A 320 12.87 5.03 -12.70
C ALA A 320 13.82 4.30 -13.66
N SER A 321 13.76 2.96 -13.72
CA SER A 321 14.58 2.17 -14.64
C SER A 321 14.35 2.51 -16.12
N GLN A 322 13.09 2.71 -16.52
CA GLN A 322 12.74 3.07 -17.90
C GLN A 322 13.24 4.47 -18.27
N ARG A 323 13.18 5.43 -17.32
CA ARG A 323 13.74 6.78 -17.52
C ARG A 323 15.25 6.75 -17.70
N THR A 324 15.97 6.00 -16.87
CA THR A 324 17.43 5.86 -16.99
C THR A 324 17.81 5.25 -18.35
N ALA A 325 17.08 4.25 -18.82
CA ALA A 325 17.30 3.65 -20.14
C ALA A 325 17.10 4.66 -21.29
N ARG A 326 16.06 5.50 -21.22
CA ARG A 326 15.78 6.55 -22.23
C ARG A 326 16.86 7.64 -22.25
N LEU A 327 17.31 8.09 -21.08
CA LEU A 327 18.37 9.10 -20.96
C LEU A 327 19.73 8.57 -21.42
N GLY A 328 19.99 7.27 -21.26
CA GLY A 328 21.21 6.60 -21.72
C GLY A 328 21.29 6.34 -23.22
N HIS A 329 20.25 6.61 -24.01
CA HIS A 329 20.15 6.32 -25.45
C HIS A 329 20.02 7.58 -26.36
N GLY A 330 20.42 8.77 -25.89
CA GLY A 330 20.50 9.99 -26.72
C GLY A 330 21.60 9.92 -27.79
N PRO A 331 21.47 10.62 -28.93
CA PRO A 331 22.38 10.50 -30.08
C PRO A 331 23.80 10.95 -29.68
N GLN A 332 24.76 10.05 -29.77
CA GLN A 332 26.17 10.39 -29.58
C GLN A 332 26.70 11.04 -30.86
N ASP A 333 26.91 12.35 -30.81
CA ASP A 333 27.75 13.07 -31.78
C ASP A 333 29.20 12.55 -31.68
N THR A 334 29.63 11.81 -32.69
CA THR A 334 31.04 11.49 -32.94
C THR A 334 31.80 12.71 -33.44
N PRO A 335 33.04 12.91 -32.93
CA PRO A 335 34.13 13.41 -33.75
C PRO A 335 35.18 12.31 -33.97
N GLU A 336 35.34 11.94 -35.23
CA GLU A 336 36.62 11.52 -35.85
C GLU A 336 37.74 12.52 -35.47
N GLN A 337 39.03 12.21 -35.28
CA GLN A 337 39.91 11.15 -35.76
C GLN A 337 41.21 11.22 -34.93
N GLY A 338 41.93 10.10 -34.78
CA GLY A 338 43.27 10.10 -34.20
C GLY A 338 43.83 8.69 -33.96
N ALA A 339 44.06 7.95 -35.05
CA ALA A 339 44.66 6.62 -34.99
C ALA A 339 46.13 6.66 -34.53
N CYS A 340 46.48 5.84 -33.54
CA CYS A 340 47.80 5.22 -33.48
C CYS A 340 47.81 3.93 -32.62
N LEU A 341 47.90 2.81 -33.34
CA LEU A 341 48.61 1.55 -33.05
C LEU A 341 48.39 0.78 -31.72
N ALA A 342 48.09 -0.49 -31.94
CA ALA A 342 47.81 -1.55 -30.98
C ALA A 342 48.99 -1.97 -30.10
N THR A 343 48.69 -2.40 -28.87
CA THR A 343 49.22 -3.62 -28.26
C THR A 343 48.38 -4.03 -27.04
N GLY A 344 48.04 -5.32 -26.96
CA GLY A 344 48.04 -6.06 -25.67
C GLY A 344 46.68 -6.42 -25.07
N ASP A 345 46.32 -7.70 -25.19
CA ASP A 345 45.40 -8.42 -24.32
C ASP A 345 45.69 -8.14 -22.83
N ALA A 346 44.66 -7.83 -22.04
CA ALA A 346 44.69 -8.01 -20.60
C ALA A 346 43.28 -8.18 -20.01
N GLN A 347 43.03 -9.40 -19.51
CA GLN A 347 41.94 -9.76 -18.61
C GLN A 347 41.89 -8.83 -17.39
N THR A 348 40.68 -8.38 -17.06
CA THR A 348 40.33 -7.61 -15.86
C THR A 348 40.63 -8.42 -14.60
N LYS A 349 41.67 -7.99 -13.87
CA LYS A 349 42.05 -8.50 -12.56
C LYS A 349 41.41 -7.61 -11.49
N ALA A 350 40.77 -8.25 -10.51
CA ALA A 350 40.14 -7.59 -9.36
C ALA A 350 41.11 -6.66 -8.62
N THR A 351 40.66 -5.44 -8.34
CA THR A 351 41.42 -4.42 -7.61
C THR A 351 41.44 -4.75 -6.11
N VAL A 352 42.63 -5.01 -5.59
CA VAL A 352 42.91 -5.22 -4.15
C VAL A 352 42.96 -3.85 -3.43
N PRO A 353 42.38 -3.67 -2.23
CA PRO A 353 42.51 -2.43 -1.47
C PRO A 353 43.89 -2.29 -0.83
N GLY A 354 44.38 -1.05 -0.72
CA GLY A 354 45.69 -0.68 -0.17
C GLY A 354 45.93 -1.00 1.33
N PRO A 355 47.12 -0.68 1.85
CA PRO A 355 47.64 -1.24 3.11
C PRO A 355 46.87 -0.72 4.34
N ARG A 356 46.33 -1.65 5.14
CA ARG A 356 45.63 -1.38 6.41
C ARG A 356 46.65 -1.18 7.52
N THR A 357 46.74 0.04 8.06
CA THR A 357 47.61 0.38 9.18
C THR A 357 46.94 -0.02 10.51
N GLY A 358 47.36 -1.14 11.10
CA GLY A 358 46.79 -1.63 12.36
C GLY A 358 46.97 -0.63 13.52
N GLY A 359 45.87 -0.33 14.23
CA GLY A 359 45.87 0.37 15.52
C GLY A 359 45.31 1.80 15.56
N VAL A 360 45.04 2.44 14.42
CA VAL A 360 44.43 3.78 14.35
C VAL A 360 42.95 3.67 13.96
N PRO A 361 42.02 4.35 14.66
CA PRO A 361 40.62 4.37 14.25
C PRO A 361 40.45 5.04 12.89
N ARG A 362 39.75 4.38 11.98
CA ARG A 362 39.31 4.94 10.69
C ARG A 362 37.80 5.00 10.62
N LEU A 363 37.28 5.90 9.79
CA LEU A 363 35.86 5.92 9.48
C LEU A 363 35.46 4.59 8.81
N ALA A 364 34.36 4.01 9.24
CA ALA A 364 33.81 2.81 8.65
C ALA A 364 33.21 3.12 7.27
N VAL A 365 33.34 2.18 6.35
CA VAL A 365 32.67 2.18 5.05
C VAL A 365 31.56 1.11 5.05
N SER A 366 30.71 1.11 4.02
CA SER A 366 29.62 0.12 3.88
C SER A 366 30.12 -1.33 3.95
N ALA A 367 31.33 -1.61 3.44
CA ALA A 367 31.95 -2.93 3.50
C ALA A 367 32.31 -3.40 4.93
N ASP A 368 32.40 -2.50 5.92
CA ASP A 368 32.64 -2.86 7.32
C ASP A 368 31.37 -3.30 8.04
N ALA A 369 30.18 -3.12 7.43
CA ALA A 369 28.89 -3.38 8.07
C ALA A 369 28.72 -4.82 8.54
N SER A 370 29.24 -5.80 7.78
CA SER A 370 29.19 -7.22 8.16
C SER A 370 29.97 -7.49 9.44
N GLU A 371 31.20 -6.97 9.53
CA GLU A 371 32.04 -7.15 10.71
C GLU A 371 31.50 -6.38 11.92
N ILE A 372 30.94 -5.19 11.74
CA ILE A 372 30.29 -4.45 12.83
C ILE A 372 29.05 -5.20 13.34
N ALA A 373 28.22 -5.76 12.45
CA ALA A 373 27.07 -6.58 12.82
C ALA A 373 27.49 -7.85 13.58
N ARG A 374 28.56 -8.51 13.12
CA ARG A 374 29.15 -9.68 13.79
C ARG A 374 29.65 -9.33 15.20
N LEU A 375 30.45 -8.27 15.35
CA LEU A 375 30.95 -7.82 16.65
C LEU A 375 29.82 -7.44 17.62
N ARG A 376 28.75 -6.81 17.13
CA ARG A 376 27.56 -6.50 17.94
C ARG A 376 26.86 -7.79 18.40
N SER A 377 26.68 -8.74 17.49
CA SER A 377 26.06 -10.04 17.78
C SER A 377 26.82 -10.82 18.86
N GLU A 378 28.14 -10.96 18.70
CA GLU A 378 28.96 -11.82 19.56
C GLU A 378 29.33 -11.18 20.91
N LEU A 379 29.48 -9.85 20.97
CA LEU A 379 30.11 -9.18 22.11
C LEU A 379 29.21 -8.21 22.88
N ILE A 380 28.01 -7.91 22.37
CA ILE A 380 27.11 -6.90 22.97
C ILE A 380 25.74 -7.50 23.29
N LEU A 381 25.16 -8.26 22.37
CA LEU A 381 23.85 -8.87 22.60
C LEU A 381 23.94 -10.01 23.62
N SER A 382 22.84 -10.24 24.34
CA SER A 382 22.74 -11.36 25.29
C SER A 382 22.75 -12.71 24.60
N GLU A 383 22.25 -12.77 23.37
CA GLU A 383 22.24 -13.96 22.51
C GLU A 383 22.78 -13.58 21.12
N PRO A 384 23.61 -14.43 20.52
CA PRO A 384 24.10 -14.20 19.17
C PRO A 384 22.96 -14.34 18.15
N LEU A 385 22.98 -13.47 17.15
CA LEU A 385 22.12 -13.54 15.98
C LEU A 385 22.50 -14.72 15.09
N ASP A 386 21.49 -15.34 14.48
CA ASP A 386 21.67 -16.29 13.39
C ASP A 386 22.13 -15.62 12.09
N GLU A 387 22.43 -16.43 11.08
CA GLU A 387 22.97 -15.96 9.80
C GLU A 387 22.00 -15.03 9.05
N ASP A 388 20.70 -15.32 9.10
CA ASP A 388 19.66 -14.51 8.47
C ASP A 388 19.59 -13.11 9.11
N TRP A 389 19.62 -13.04 10.44
CA TRP A 389 19.63 -11.77 11.16
C TRP A 389 20.94 -10.99 10.98
N LEU A 390 22.07 -11.68 10.81
CA LEU A 390 23.36 -11.04 10.48
C LEU A 390 23.33 -10.41 9.09
N VAL A 391 22.73 -11.08 8.11
CA VAL A 391 22.51 -10.55 6.75
C VAL A 391 21.63 -9.30 6.81
N ILE A 392 20.51 -9.35 7.52
CA ILE A 392 19.60 -8.20 7.70
C ILE A 392 20.34 -7.02 8.36
N CYS A 393 21.10 -7.29 9.43
CA CYS A 393 21.86 -6.26 10.14
C CYS A 393 22.95 -5.63 9.24
N ARG A 394 23.66 -6.45 8.45
CA ARG A 394 24.66 -6.00 7.49
C ARG A 394 24.03 -5.05 6.47
N ASP A 395 22.96 -5.46 5.82
CA ASP A 395 22.36 -4.70 4.71
C ASP A 395 21.79 -3.37 5.20
N HIS A 396 21.10 -3.39 6.36
CA HIS A 396 20.62 -2.18 7.00
C HIS A 396 21.75 -1.22 7.42
N LEU A 397 22.82 -1.74 8.00
CA LEU A 397 23.93 -0.90 8.44
C LEU A 397 24.74 -0.37 7.25
N ALA A 398 25.00 -1.18 6.23
CA ALA A 398 25.72 -0.78 5.02
C ALA A 398 25.04 0.40 4.32
N ALA A 399 23.71 0.37 4.23
CA ALA A 399 22.90 1.45 3.65
C ALA A 399 22.89 2.74 4.50
N ARG A 400 23.32 2.69 5.77
CA ARG A 400 23.36 3.85 6.68
C ARG A 400 24.76 4.45 6.84
N LEU A 401 25.81 3.70 6.51
CA LEU A 401 27.22 4.14 6.57
C LEU A 401 27.68 4.92 5.33
N VAL A 402 26.82 5.05 4.31
CA VAL A 402 27.12 5.85 3.10
C VAL A 402 27.15 7.35 3.43
N PRO A 403 27.85 8.19 2.64
CA PRO A 403 27.79 9.64 2.80
C PRO A 403 26.35 10.16 2.82
N GLY A 404 26.01 11.02 3.78
CA GLY A 404 24.64 11.52 3.99
C GLY A 404 23.70 10.55 4.72
N GLY A 405 24.13 9.32 5.00
CA GLY A 405 23.44 8.40 5.90
C GLY A 405 23.44 8.89 7.34
N ASP A 406 22.66 8.24 8.18
CA ASP A 406 22.46 8.60 9.59
C ASP A 406 23.29 7.74 10.56
N ALA A 407 24.12 6.82 10.06
CA ALA A 407 25.08 6.10 10.88
C ALA A 407 26.45 6.76 10.81
N ARG A 408 27.14 6.79 11.95
CA ARG A 408 28.56 7.07 12.05
C ARG A 408 29.22 5.91 12.77
N ALA A 409 30.28 5.36 12.18
CA ALA A 409 31.06 4.35 12.85
C ALA A 409 32.55 4.55 12.63
N TYR A 410 33.32 4.25 13.68
CA TYR A 410 34.77 4.18 13.61
C TYR A 410 35.22 2.78 13.98
N VAL A 411 36.15 2.25 13.19
CA VAL A 411 36.66 0.89 13.32
C VAL A 411 38.17 0.90 13.44
N VAL A 412 38.71 -0.11 14.11
CA VAL A 412 40.15 -0.37 14.19
C VAL A 412 40.40 -1.72 13.54
N ASP A 413 41.22 -1.76 12.49
CA ASP A 413 41.57 -3.02 11.81
C ASP A 413 42.47 -3.89 12.69
N ALA A 414 42.22 -5.20 12.70
CA ALA A 414 43.11 -6.18 13.29
C ALA A 414 44.30 -6.46 12.34
N PRO A 415 45.53 -6.64 12.86
CA PRO A 415 46.70 -6.97 12.03
C PRO A 415 46.52 -8.25 11.22
N GLU A 416 45.87 -9.26 11.80
CA GLU A 416 45.55 -10.54 11.16
C GLU A 416 44.33 -10.53 10.22
N GLY A 417 43.67 -9.37 10.03
CA GLY A 417 42.46 -9.23 9.23
C GLY A 417 41.17 -9.18 10.06
N GLY A 418 40.14 -8.54 9.50
CA GLY A 418 38.90 -8.21 10.23
C GLY A 418 39.05 -6.98 11.14
N LEU A 419 38.08 -6.78 12.05
CA LEU A 419 38.06 -5.63 12.95
C LEU A 419 38.48 -6.02 14.39
N ALA A 420 39.43 -5.27 14.95
CA ALA A 420 39.83 -5.38 16.35
C ALA A 420 38.84 -4.68 17.29
N ALA A 421 38.25 -3.56 16.84
CA ALA A 421 37.26 -2.80 17.60
C ALA A 421 36.33 -1.99 16.68
N CYS A 422 35.14 -1.65 17.18
CA CYS A 422 34.23 -0.72 16.53
C CYS A 422 33.49 0.16 17.56
N ALA A 423 33.12 1.37 17.14
CA ALA A 423 32.15 2.23 17.79
C ALA A 423 31.15 2.70 16.74
N LEU A 424 29.85 2.53 16.99
CA LEU A 424 28.74 2.84 16.08
C LEU A 424 27.69 3.69 16.81
N ALA A 425 27.29 4.79 16.19
CA ALA A 425 26.13 5.58 16.57
C ALA A 425 25.16 5.78 15.41
N LEU A 426 23.88 5.90 15.75
CA LEU A 426 22.82 6.35 14.84
C LEU A 426 22.38 7.74 15.27
N ILE A 427 22.19 8.63 14.29
CA ILE A 427 21.72 10.00 14.48
C ILE A 427 20.21 10.02 14.25
N ASP A 428 19.47 10.44 15.27
CA ASP A 428 18.02 10.60 15.24
C ASP A 428 17.65 12.09 15.30
N ALA A 429 16.62 12.48 14.54
CA ALA A 429 16.03 13.80 14.64
C ALA A 429 15.09 13.86 15.86
N VAL A 430 15.24 14.89 16.68
CA VAL A 430 14.41 15.18 17.86
C VAL A 430 13.94 16.64 17.81
N LEU A 431 12.91 16.99 18.56
CA LEU A 431 12.48 18.38 18.65
C LEU A 431 13.63 19.25 19.20
N PRO A 432 13.95 20.40 18.59
CA PRO A 432 14.98 21.29 19.11
C PRO A 432 14.71 21.71 20.56
N ALA A 433 15.76 21.73 21.36
CA ALA A 433 15.71 22.24 22.73
C ALA A 433 16.97 23.06 23.05
N PRO A 434 16.99 23.89 24.12
CA PRO A 434 18.16 24.69 24.46
C PRO A 434 19.47 23.90 24.62
N ARG A 435 19.40 22.61 25.02
CA ARG A 435 20.58 21.72 25.14
C ARG A 435 20.99 21.05 23.83
N TYR A 436 20.12 21.06 22.81
CA TYR A 436 20.33 20.47 21.49
C TYR A 436 19.57 21.28 20.42
N PRO A 437 20.09 22.47 20.07
CA PRO A 437 19.35 23.45 19.27
C PRO A 437 19.15 23.02 17.82
N LYS A 438 19.95 22.07 17.31
CA LYS A 438 19.77 21.50 15.96
C LYS A 438 18.73 20.37 15.92
N GLY A 439 18.18 19.95 17.06
CA GLY A 439 17.25 18.83 17.11
C GLY A 439 17.88 17.51 16.66
N LEU A 440 19.15 17.27 17.03
CA LEU A 440 19.87 16.04 16.70
C LEU A 440 20.31 15.33 17.98
N ALA A 441 20.00 14.04 18.06
CA ALA A 441 20.46 13.14 19.10
C ALA A 441 21.25 12.00 18.46
N ALA A 442 22.37 11.57 19.05
CA ALA A 442 23.08 10.37 18.62
C ALA A 442 22.96 9.28 19.68
N ARG A 443 22.42 8.13 19.27
CA ARG A 443 22.39 6.93 20.10
C ARG A 443 23.56 6.02 19.72
N ILE A 444 24.48 5.82 20.67
CA ILE A 444 25.57 4.86 20.52
C ILE A 444 25.00 3.45 20.67
N GLN A 445 25.01 2.72 19.56
CA GLN A 445 24.38 1.40 19.43
C GLN A 445 25.35 0.25 19.72
N ALA A 446 26.63 0.43 19.42
CA ALA A 446 27.62 -0.62 19.61
C ALA A 446 29.00 -0.04 19.91
N VAL A 447 29.62 -0.49 20.99
CA VAL A 447 31.06 -0.29 21.26
C VAL A 447 31.62 -1.64 21.64
N ALA A 448 32.44 -2.22 20.76
CA ALA A 448 32.97 -3.57 20.94
C ALA A 448 34.48 -3.61 20.71
N THR A 449 35.15 -4.50 21.42
CA THR A 449 36.56 -4.83 21.21
C THR A 449 36.76 -6.33 21.39
N VAL A 450 37.32 -6.95 20.36
CA VAL A 450 37.63 -8.38 20.34
C VAL A 450 38.53 -8.73 21.54
N PRO A 451 38.28 -9.84 22.28
CA PRO A 451 38.98 -10.17 23.53
C PRO A 451 40.51 -10.05 23.48
N GLY A 452 41.17 -10.54 22.41
CA GLY A 452 42.63 -10.48 22.23
C GLY A 452 43.22 -9.06 22.08
N PHE A 453 42.37 -8.08 21.81
CA PHE A 453 42.74 -6.68 21.59
C PHE A 453 42.29 -5.73 22.71
N ARG A 454 41.68 -6.27 23.78
CA ARG A 454 41.25 -5.47 24.94
C ARG A 454 42.44 -4.88 25.69
N ARG A 455 42.19 -3.84 26.49
CA ARG A 455 43.20 -3.07 27.27
C ARG A 455 44.29 -2.39 26.45
N ARG A 456 44.10 -2.24 25.13
CA ARG A 456 44.98 -1.48 24.22
C ARG A 456 44.46 -0.08 23.89
N GLY A 457 43.34 0.33 24.50
CA GLY A 457 42.73 1.64 24.30
C GLY A 457 41.86 1.78 23.04
N TYR A 458 41.66 0.72 22.24
CA TYR A 458 40.93 0.80 20.97
C TYR A 458 39.47 1.23 21.09
N ALA A 459 38.72 0.72 22.07
CA ALA A 459 37.35 1.18 22.32
C ALA A 459 37.30 2.69 22.60
N LYS A 460 38.20 3.18 23.46
CA LYS A 460 38.30 4.61 23.78
C LYS A 460 38.67 5.43 22.54
N ALA A 461 39.65 4.98 21.76
CA ALA A 461 40.09 5.68 20.56
C ALA A 461 38.98 5.76 19.49
N ALA A 462 38.31 4.65 19.20
CA ALA A 462 37.19 4.61 18.25
C ALA A 462 36.02 5.46 18.72
N LEU A 463 35.67 5.40 20.01
CA LEU A 463 34.57 6.18 20.57
C LEU A 463 34.90 7.69 20.62
N THR A 464 36.13 8.07 20.97
CA THR A 464 36.55 9.48 20.92
C THR A 464 36.49 10.03 19.49
N ALA A 465 36.94 9.27 18.49
CA ALA A 465 36.84 9.68 17.08
C ALA A 465 35.37 9.81 16.62
N LEU A 466 34.51 8.87 17.04
CA LEU A 466 33.08 8.92 16.77
C LEU A 466 32.42 10.16 17.36
N LEU A 467 32.68 10.47 18.65
CA LEU A 467 32.10 11.64 19.31
C LEU A 467 32.55 12.95 18.66
N ALA A 468 33.83 13.07 18.29
CA ALA A 468 34.34 14.24 17.59
C ALA A 468 33.67 14.43 16.21
N HIS A 469 33.40 13.34 15.48
CA HIS A 469 32.67 13.40 14.22
C HIS A 469 31.23 13.88 14.43
N LEU A 470 30.53 13.30 15.40
CA LEU A 470 29.14 13.65 15.72
C LEU A 470 29.01 15.11 16.18
N GLU A 471 29.99 15.61 16.94
CA GLU A 471 30.06 17.03 17.31
C GLU A 471 30.23 17.92 16.08
N GLY A 472 31.07 17.50 15.12
CA GLY A 472 31.21 18.16 13.81
C GLY A 472 29.90 18.19 13.00
N ASP A 473 29.10 17.12 13.08
CA ASP A 473 27.75 17.05 12.51
C ASP A 473 26.74 17.93 13.27
N GLY A 474 27.13 18.50 14.41
CA GLY A 474 26.31 19.38 15.23
C GLY A 474 25.39 18.66 16.21
N VAL A 475 25.68 17.38 16.51
CA VAL A 475 25.01 16.64 17.58
C VAL A 475 25.52 17.14 18.93
N THR A 476 24.60 17.40 19.86
CA THR A 476 24.95 17.78 21.24
C THR A 476 24.23 16.95 22.30
N LEU A 477 23.31 16.08 21.89
CA LEU A 477 22.67 15.08 22.75
C LEU A 477 23.19 13.69 22.40
N TYR A 478 23.75 12.98 23.38
CA TYR A 478 24.33 11.65 23.22
C TYR A 478 23.68 10.68 24.19
N GLU A 479 23.21 9.55 23.67
CA GLU A 479 22.56 8.51 24.45
C GLU A 479 23.28 7.18 24.27
N LEU A 480 23.37 6.38 25.33
CA LEU A 480 23.90 5.02 25.25
C LEU A 480 23.30 4.16 26.35
N HIS A 481 23.41 2.85 26.16
CA HIS A 481 23.18 1.88 27.21
C HIS A 481 24.53 1.32 27.67
N ALA A 482 24.85 1.50 28.96
CA ALA A 482 26.06 0.98 29.57
C ALA A 482 25.71 -0.23 30.45
N SER A 483 26.47 -1.31 30.28
CA SER A 483 26.58 -2.34 31.31
C SER A 483 27.44 -1.85 32.47
N ASP A 484 27.35 -2.50 33.63
CA ASP A 484 28.18 -2.18 34.81
C ASP A 484 29.68 -2.18 34.48
N ASP A 485 30.13 -3.13 33.66
CA ASP A 485 31.53 -3.26 33.23
C ASP A 485 32.02 -2.14 32.30
N SER A 486 31.10 -1.47 31.58
CA SER A 486 31.42 -0.43 30.60
C SER A 486 31.16 0.99 31.11
N ALA A 487 30.41 1.14 32.20
CA ALA A 487 30.08 2.43 32.79
C ALA A 487 31.30 3.32 33.12
N PRO A 488 32.44 2.81 33.67
CA PRO A 488 33.61 3.64 33.95
C PRO A 488 34.24 4.27 32.70
N LEU A 489 34.20 3.57 31.56
CA LEU A 489 34.71 4.08 30.28
C LEU A 489 33.90 5.29 29.81
N TYR A 490 32.57 5.19 29.86
CA TYR A 490 31.68 6.26 29.42
C TYR A 490 31.68 7.45 30.39
N ALA A 491 31.76 7.21 31.70
CA ALA A 491 31.88 8.28 32.69
C ALA A 491 33.15 9.12 32.46
N ALA A 492 34.27 8.48 32.12
CA ALA A 492 35.52 9.18 31.78
C ALA A 492 35.43 10.04 30.50
N LEU A 493 34.41 9.82 29.66
CA LEU A 493 34.11 10.60 28.46
C LEU A 493 32.99 11.63 28.68
N GLY A 494 32.52 11.80 29.92
CA GLY A 494 31.54 12.83 30.29
C GLY A 494 30.08 12.36 30.30
N PHE A 495 29.80 11.07 30.04
CA PHE A 495 28.45 10.53 30.18
C PHE A 495 28.04 10.47 31.66
N LYS A 496 26.77 10.77 31.92
CA LYS A 496 26.16 10.68 33.26
C LYS A 496 25.02 9.67 33.22
N SER A 497 24.87 8.89 34.28
CA SER A 497 23.74 7.97 34.43
C SER A 497 22.43 8.75 34.58
N ASP A 498 21.38 8.31 33.89
CA ASP A 498 20.03 8.85 34.01
C ASP A 498 19.06 7.73 34.45
N PRO A 499 18.37 7.85 35.59
CA PRO A 499 17.43 6.84 36.07
C PRO A 499 16.11 6.77 35.29
N ALA A 500 15.86 7.67 34.33
CA ALA A 500 14.55 7.82 33.67
C ALA A 500 14.30 6.89 32.46
N LEU A 501 15.18 5.94 32.14
CA LEU A 501 14.98 5.05 30.98
C LEU A 501 13.90 3.99 31.24
N MET A 502 12.74 4.14 30.61
CA MET A 502 11.72 3.09 30.51
C MET A 502 11.73 2.45 29.12
N ARG A 503 11.69 1.12 29.05
CA ARG A 503 11.69 0.36 27.79
C ARG A 503 10.50 -0.60 27.75
N MET A 504 9.81 -0.65 26.62
CA MET A 504 8.79 -1.66 26.31
C MET A 504 9.05 -2.22 24.92
N THR A 505 9.07 -3.54 24.79
CA THR A 505 9.14 -4.24 23.51
C THR A 505 7.79 -4.90 23.26
N ARG A 506 7.13 -4.58 22.15
CA ARG A 506 5.93 -5.30 21.69
C ARG A 506 6.33 -6.23 20.55
N THR A 507 6.24 -7.53 20.78
CA THR A 507 6.36 -8.52 19.70
C THR A 507 5.00 -8.63 19.00
N PRO A 508 4.96 -8.68 17.66
CA PRO A 508 3.73 -8.98 16.94
C PRO A 508 3.18 -10.33 17.42
N SER A 509 1.87 -10.40 17.69
CA SER A 509 1.25 -11.69 18.01
C SER A 509 1.41 -12.63 16.80
N PRO A 510 1.87 -13.87 16.98
CA PRO A 510 1.85 -14.84 15.90
C PRO A 510 0.40 -15.02 15.46
N VAL A 511 0.15 -14.88 14.15
CA VAL A 511 -1.14 -15.17 13.54
C VAL A 511 -1.50 -16.62 13.90
N ARG A 512 -2.51 -16.83 14.76
CA ARG A 512 -3.01 -18.17 15.06
C ARG A 512 -3.69 -18.71 13.81
N THR A 513 -3.01 -19.61 13.10
CA THR A 513 -3.67 -20.50 12.14
C THR A 513 -4.75 -21.29 12.89
N PRO A 514 -6.00 -21.36 12.41
CA PRO A 514 -7.02 -22.19 13.04
C PRO A 514 -6.54 -23.64 13.02
N ALA A 515 -6.53 -24.29 14.18
CA ALA A 515 -6.26 -25.72 14.25
C ALA A 515 -7.43 -26.45 13.59
N HIS A 516 -7.14 -27.24 12.54
CA HIS A 516 -8.04 -28.28 12.10
C HIS A 516 -8.28 -29.25 13.26
N GLY A 517 -9.48 -29.20 13.82
CA GLY A 517 -9.95 -30.21 14.76
C GLY A 517 -10.24 -31.49 13.99
N THR A 518 -9.41 -32.51 14.21
CA THR A 518 -9.82 -33.91 14.01
C THR A 518 -10.52 -34.41 15.27
N THR A 519 -11.70 -34.98 15.02
CA THR A 519 -12.60 -35.82 15.85
C THR A 519 -13.32 -35.18 17.01
#